data_AF-A0A937QME3-F1
#
_entry.id   AF-A0A937QME3-F1
#
_cell.length_a   1.000
_cell.length_b   1.000
_cell.length_c   1.000
_cell.angle_alpha   90.00
_cell.angle_beta   90.00
_cell.angle_gamma   90.00
#
_symmetry.space_group_name_H-M   'P 1'
#
loop_
_entity.id
_entity.type
_entity.pdbx_description
1 polymer ?
#
loop_
_entity_poly.entity_id
_entity_poly.type
_entity_poly.pdbx_seq_one_letter_code
_entity_poly.pdbx_strand_id
1 'polypeptide(L)' 'MRYAGLTDEPDRIKRGRGNPVDFRVMQQFTSEPAARQWERRMLGQGCEQDTTGKGWKYGYTFSMRR' A
#
# COMPACT_ATOMS: atom_id res chain seq x y z
N MET A 1 -10.90 8.61 -2.08
CA MET A 1 -10.51 7.43 -2.89
C MET A 1 -9.56 6.58 -2.06
N ARG A 2 -9.60 5.24 -2.21
CA ARG A 2 -8.74 4.33 -1.45
C ARG A 2 -7.59 3.86 -2.32
N TYR A 3 -6.40 3.82 -1.74
CA TYR A 3 -5.16 3.45 -2.40
C TYR A 3 -4.59 2.19 -1.77
N ALA A 4 -3.94 1.37 -2.58
CA ALA A 4 -3.16 0.22 -2.15
C ALA A 4 -1.78 0.27 -2.83
N GLY A 5 -0.75 -0.06 -2.07
CA GLY A 5 0.61 -0.07 -2.59
C GLY A 5 1.51 -1.03 -1.83
N LEU A 6 2.72 -1.19 -2.35
CA LEU A 6 3.75 -2.07 -1.82
C LEU A 6 4.99 -1.26 -1.44
N THR A 7 5.60 -1.56 -0.28
CA THR A 7 6.83 -0.91 0.14
C THR A 7 7.62 -1.72 1.14
N ASP A 8 8.92 -1.46 1.26
CA ASP A 8 9.77 -1.92 2.36
C ASP A 8 9.82 -0.90 3.52
N GLU A 9 9.31 0.32 3.32
CA GLU A 9 9.40 1.45 4.26
C GLU A 9 8.01 2.07 4.56
N PRO A 10 7.08 1.34 5.21
CA PRO A 10 5.69 1.80 5.39
C PRO A 10 5.58 3.12 6.16
N ASP A 11 6.41 3.35 7.17
CA ASP A 11 6.41 4.60 7.95
C ASP A 11 6.85 5.81 7.12
N ARG A 12 7.74 5.60 6.15
CA ARG A 12 8.17 6.65 5.23
C ARG A 12 7.02 7.05 4.31
N ILE A 13 6.25 6.07 3.80
CA ILE A 13 5.07 6.34 2.98
C ILE A 13 3.99 7.05 3.77
N LYS A 14 3.68 6.57 4.98
CA LYS A 14 2.68 7.22 5.85
C LYS A 14 3.01 8.70 6.08
N ARG A 15 4.26 9.01 6.43
CA ARG A 15 4.71 10.41 6.61
C ARG A 15 4.66 11.21 5.31
N GLY A 16 5.11 10.63 4.20
CA GLY A 16 5.08 11.28 2.88
C GLY A 16 3.67 11.61 2.38
N ARG A 17 2.66 10.85 2.82
CA ARG A 17 1.23 11.09 2.54
C ARG A 17 0.54 12.01 3.54
N GLY A 18 1.29 12.69 4.42
CA GLY A 18 0.72 13.60 5.42
C GLY A 18 0.08 12.89 6.61
N ASN A 19 0.55 11.68 6.94
CA ASN A 19 0.03 10.84 8.02
C ASN A 19 -1.49 10.59 7.95
N PRO A 20 -1.98 9.90 6.91
CA PRO A 20 -3.40 9.54 6.83
C PRO A 20 -3.79 8.75 8.08
N VAL A 21 -4.88 9.17 8.74
CA VAL A 21 -5.38 8.55 9.98
C VAL A 21 -5.75 7.08 9.76
N ASP A 22 -6.18 6.74 8.55
CA ASP A 22 -6.57 5.39 8.15
C ASP A 22 -5.45 4.60 7.45
N PHE A 23 -4.21 5.11 7.42
CA PHE A 23 -3.09 4.36 6.89
C PHE A 23 -2.88 3.07 7.67
N ARG A 24 -2.89 1.93 6.96
CA ARG A 24 -2.73 0.60 7.53
C ARG A 24 -1.82 -0.27 6.69
N VAL A 25 -0.87 -0.92 7.35
CA VAL A 25 -0.17 -2.08 6.79
C VAL A 25 -1.12 -3.28 6.92
N MET A 26 -1.50 -3.86 5.79
CA MET A 26 -2.45 -4.95 5.71
C MET A 26 -1.77 -6.32 5.81
N GLN A 27 -0.58 -6.45 5.21
CA GLN A 27 0.13 -7.72 5.13
C GLN A 27 1.64 -7.48 4.98
N GLN A 28 2.43 -8.34 5.62
CA GLN A 28 3.85 -8.49 5.34
C GLN A 28 4.07 -9.72 4.44
N PHE A 29 4.93 -9.57 3.44
CA PHE A 29 5.24 -10.61 2.45
C PHE A 29 6.66 -11.14 2.64
N THR A 30 6.80 -12.44 2.40
CA THR A 30 8.11 -13.13 2.36
C THR A 30 8.64 -13.27 0.93
N SER A 31 7.84 -12.94 -0.09
CA SER A 31 8.24 -12.98 -1.49
C SER A 31 7.57 -11.88 -2.33
N GLU A 32 8.31 -11.35 -3.31
CA GLU A 32 7.79 -10.33 -4.23
C GLU A 32 6.59 -10.83 -5.06
N PRO A 33 6.57 -12.05 -5.62
CA PRO A 33 5.43 -12.52 -6.39
C PRO A 33 4.13 -12.53 -5.59
N ALA A 34 4.18 -12.93 -4.31
CA ALA A 34 3.01 -12.92 -3.42
C ALA A 34 2.52 -11.48 -3.16
N ALA A 35 3.45 -10.55 -2.93
CA ALA A 35 3.14 -9.14 -2.74
C ALA A 35 2.45 -8.54 -3.97
N ARG A 36 2.98 -8.79 -5.17
CA ARG A 36 2.39 -8.32 -6.44
C ARG A 36 1.03 -8.94 -6.72
N GLN A 37 0.85 -10.21 -6.37
CA GLN A 37 -0.47 -10.85 -6.48
C GLN A 37 -1.49 -10.21 -5.54
N TRP A 38 -1.09 -9.90 -4.31
CA TRP A 38 -1.94 -9.17 -3.37
C TRP A 38 -2.30 -7.77 -3.89
N GLU A 39 -1.32 -7.01 -4.40
CA GLU A 39 -1.55 -5.67 -4.97
C GLU A 39 -2.61 -5.73 -6.07
N ARG A 40 -2.47 -6.64 -7.04
CA ARG A 40 -3.46 -6.85 -8.10
C ARG A 40 -4.87 -7.18 -7.56
N ARG A 41 -4.97 -7.97 -6.50
CA ARG A 41 -6.27 -8.27 -5.86
C ARG A 41 -6.89 -7.02 -5.24
N MET A 42 -6.10 -6.16 -4.60
CA MET A 42 -6.58 -4.91 -4.02
C MET A 42 -7.10 -3.95 -5.11
N LEU A 43 -6.41 -3.89 -6.25
CA LEU A 43 -6.88 -3.11 -7.40
C LEU A 43 -8.22 -3.65 -7.93
N GLY A 44 -8.36 -4.98 -8.03
CA GLY A 44 -9.63 -5.62 -8.40
C GLY A 44 -10.78 -5.39 -7.41
N GLN A 45 -10.48 -5.00 -6.17
CA GLN A 45 -11.47 -4.63 -5.14
C GLN A 45 -11.82 -3.14 -5.15
N GLY A 46 -11.29 -2.36 -6.10
CA GLY A 46 -11.57 -0.93 -6.24
C GLY A 46 -10.61 0.00 -5.51
N CYS A 47 -9.43 -0.50 -5.08
CA CYS A 47 -8.34 0.40 -4.68
C CYS A 47 -7.61 0.93 -5.92
N GLU A 48 -7.14 2.17 -5.87
CA GLU A 48 -6.18 2.70 -6.83
C GLU A 48 -4.76 2.27 -6.46
N GLN A 49 -3.89 2.16 -7.46
CA GLN A 49 -2.50 1.78 -7.24
C GLN A 49 -1.69 2.98 -6.72
N ASP A 50 -1.02 2.82 -5.58
CA ASP A 50 -0.01 3.76 -5.11
C ASP A 50 1.39 3.31 -5.55
N THR A 51 2.00 4.06 -6.45
CA THR A 51 3.34 3.81 -6.99
C THR A 51 4.46 4.52 -6.20
N THR A 52 4.13 5.21 -5.11
CA THR A 52 5.11 5.95 -4.28
C THR A 52 5.97 5.01 -3.44
N GLY A 53 5.47 3.80 -3.18
CA GLY A 53 6.17 2.77 -2.43
C GLY A 53 7.39 2.21 -3.17
N LYS A 54 8.53 2.14 -2.47
CA LYS A 54 9.71 1.38 -2.92
C LYS A 54 9.76 0.03 -2.21
N GLY A 55 9.99 -1.04 -2.95
CA GLY A 55 10.04 -2.41 -2.43
C GLY A 55 8.71 -3.14 -2.48
N TRP A 56 8.61 -4.24 -1.75
CA TRP A 56 7.46 -5.17 -1.80
C TRP A 56 7.13 -5.86 -0.48
N LYS A 57 7.93 -5.68 0.59
CA LYS A 57 7.79 -6.44 1.84
C LYS A 57 6.50 -6.17 2.59
N TYR A 58 5.90 -4.99 2.43
CA TYR A 58 4.66 -4.60 3.11
C TYR A 58 3.63 -4.10 2.12
N GLY A 59 2.43 -4.69 2.17
CA GLY A 59 1.24 -4.18 1.53
C GLY A 59 0.51 -3.23 2.46
N TYR A 60 0.22 -2.03 1.99
CA TYR A 60 -0.47 -1.00 2.77
C TYR A 60 -1.67 -0.44 2.01
N THR A 61 -2.61 0.13 2.76
CA THR A 61 -3.73 0.90 2.22
C THR A 61 -3.93 2.19 3.00
N PHE A 62 -4.50 3.19 2.34
CA PHE A 62 -4.93 4.45 2.95
C PHE A 62 -5.99 5.11 2.08
N SER A 63 -6.70 6.11 2.61
CA SER A 63 -7.64 6.91 1.83
C SER A 63 -7.14 8.34 1.71
N MET A 64 -7.27 8.92 0.50
CA MET A 64 -7.20 10.37 0.35
C MET A 64 -8.63 10.92 0.33
N ARG A 65 -8.91 11.85 1.25
CA ARG A 65 -10.10 12.71 1.18
C ARG A 65 -9.82 13.76 0.10
N ARG A 66 -10.78 13.94 -0.80
CA ARG A 66 -10.72 14.96 -1.84
C ARG A 66 -10.97 16.34 -1.23
#